data_AF-A0A7X2TNY6-F1
#
_entry.id   AF-A0A7X2TNY6-F1
#
_cell.length_a   1.000
_cell.length_b   1.000
_cell.length_c   1.000
_cell.angle_alpha   90.00
_cell.angle_beta   90.00
_cell.angle_gamma   90.00
#
_symmetry.space_group_name_H-M   'P 1'
#
loop_
_entity.id
_entity.type
_entity.pdbx_description
1 polymer ?
#
loop_
_entity_poly.entity_id
_entity_poly.type
_entity_poly.pdbx_seq_one_letter_code
_entity_poly.pdbx_strand_id
1 'polypeptide(L)' 'MPDGTENPISMDVPSAETQPGDIVLYSGNQLVIFFGSNSWSYTKLSHIEGFSTDELTALLNKDIAVIEIKNG' A
#
# COMPACT_ATOMS: atom_id res chain seq x y z
N MET A 1 12.56 16.79 -31.02
CA MET A 1 12.00 17.56 -29.90
C MET A 1 10.61 18.02 -30.32
N PRO A 2 9.54 17.63 -29.61
CA PRO A 2 8.19 18.15 -29.82
C PRO A 2 8.09 19.59 -29.27
N ASP A 3 7.15 20.37 -29.78
CA ASP A 3 6.90 21.75 -29.34
C ASP A 3 6.32 21.77 -27.91
N GLY A 4 7.05 22.40 -27.02
CA GLY A 4 6.93 22.20 -25.57
C GLY A 4 5.79 22.96 -24.88
N THR A 5 4.55 22.96 -25.37
CA THR A 5 3.43 23.60 -24.65
C THR A 5 2.20 22.76 -24.38
N GLU A 6 2.09 21.53 -24.88
CA GLU A 6 1.03 20.64 -24.41
C GLU A 6 1.31 19.18 -24.76
N ASN A 7 1.40 18.35 -23.74
CA ASN A 7 1.16 16.92 -23.88
C ASN A 7 0.20 16.49 -22.75
N PRO A 8 -1.06 16.15 -23.05
CA PRO A 8 -1.99 15.60 -22.08
C PRO A 8 -1.63 14.12 -21.86
N ILE A 9 -0.50 13.85 -21.22
CA ILE A 9 -0.34 12.54 -20.61
C ILE A 9 -1.25 12.57 -19.40
N SER A 10 -2.45 12.04 -19.59
CA SER A 10 -3.46 11.78 -18.57
C SER A 10 -2.80 11.59 -17.22
N MET A 11 -3.10 12.48 -16.28
CA MET A 11 -2.63 12.47 -14.89
C MET A 11 -3.27 11.33 -14.09
N ASP A 12 -3.49 10.21 -14.77
CA ASP A 12 -4.21 9.02 -14.36
C ASP A 12 -3.22 7.84 -14.35
N VAL A 13 -1.96 8.12 -13.95
CA VAL A 13 -1.15 7.07 -13.36
C VAL A 13 -1.92 6.69 -12.10
N PRO A 14 -2.49 5.48 -11.98
CA PRO A 14 -3.33 5.17 -10.84
C PRO A 14 -2.48 5.35 -9.58
N SER A 15 -2.77 6.39 -8.81
CA SER A 15 -2.32 6.43 -7.43
C SER A 15 -3.04 5.27 -6.78
N ALA A 16 -2.32 4.19 -6.48
CA ALA A 16 -2.84 3.13 -5.65
C ALA A 16 -3.01 3.74 -4.26
N GLU A 17 -4.18 4.33 -3.98
CA GLU A 17 -4.49 4.81 -2.64
C GLU A 17 -4.59 3.59 -1.74
N THR A 18 -3.58 3.42 -0.89
CA THR A 18 -3.52 2.29 0.03
C THR A 18 -4.60 2.48 1.08
N GLN A 19 -5.34 1.43 1.35
CA GLN A 19 -6.28 1.38 2.46
C GLN A 19 -5.65 0.68 3.67
N PRO A 20 -6.09 0.99 4.90
CA PRO A 20 -5.74 0.19 6.06
C PRO A 20 -6.02 -1.29 5.78
N GLY A 21 -5.03 -2.16 6.00
CA GLY A 21 -5.06 -3.58 5.69
C GLY A 21 -4.35 -3.97 4.39
N ASP A 22 -3.97 -3.00 3.54
CA ASP A 22 -3.24 -3.30 2.31
C ASP A 22 -1.83 -3.82 2.58
N ILE A 23 -1.49 -4.93 1.92
CA ILE A 23 -0.16 -5.51 1.89
C ILE A 23 0.45 -5.24 0.51
N VAL A 24 1.57 -4.53 0.48
CA VAL A 24 2.25 -4.16 -0.77
C VAL A 24 3.70 -4.63 -0.79
N LEU A 25 4.26 -4.76 -2.00
CA LEU A 25 5.69 -4.91 -2.21
C LEU A 25 6.30 -3.53 -2.52
N TYR A 26 7.29 -3.14 -1.72
CA TYR A 26 8.09 -1.95 -1.93
C TYR A 26 9.52 -2.31 -2.34
N SER A 27 10.06 -1.60 -3.34
CA SER A 27 11.44 -1.78 -3.83
C SER A 27 11.81 -3.23 -4.21
N GLY A 28 10.82 -4.08 -4.49
CA GLY A 28 11.01 -5.48 -4.93
C GLY A 28 11.41 -6.47 -3.82
N ASN A 29 11.71 -6.03 -2.60
CA ASN A 29 12.15 -6.92 -1.51
C ASN A 29 11.65 -6.54 -0.11
N GLN A 30 10.82 -5.50 0.02
CA GLN A 30 10.26 -5.08 1.29
C GLN A 30 8.75 -5.28 1.28
N LEU A 31 8.22 -5.98 2.27
CA LEU A 31 6.79 -6.10 2.48
C LEU A 31 6.34 -4.96 3.41
N VAL A 32 5.30 -4.23 3.00
CA VAL A 32 4.74 -3.11 3.77
C VAL A 32 3.25 -3.37 4.02
N ILE A 33 2.81 -3.16 5.26
CA ILE A 33 1.40 -3.26 5.66
C ILE A 33 0.93 -1.87 6.07
N PHE A 34 -0.12 -1.38 5.43
CA PHE A 34 -0.72 -0.09 5.75
C PHE A 34 -1.76 -0.23 6.85
N PHE A 35 -1.73 0.68 7.82
CA PHE A 35 -2.84 0.90 8.79
C PHE A 35 -3.34 2.35 8.73
N GLY A 36 -3.02 3.05 7.64
CA GLY A 36 -3.46 4.40 7.31
C GLY A 36 -3.34 4.62 5.80
N SER A 37 -3.85 5.74 5.29
CA SER A 37 -3.87 6.01 3.85
C SER A 37 -2.57 6.64 3.36
N ASN A 38 -2.15 6.24 2.16
CA ASN A 38 -1.02 6.86 1.47
C ASN A 38 -1.18 6.80 -0.04
N SER A 39 -0.59 7.79 -0.73
CA SER A 39 -0.75 8.00 -2.16
C SER A 39 0.62 7.93 -2.84
N TRP A 40 1.04 6.70 -3.14
CA TRP A 40 2.25 6.41 -3.92
C TRP A 40 1.99 5.25 -4.88
N SER A 41 2.83 5.08 -5.89
CA SER A 41 2.72 3.96 -6.83
C SER A 41 3.32 2.69 -6.22
N TYR A 42 2.44 1.79 -5.77
CA TYR A 42 2.81 0.48 -5.20
C TYR A 42 2.21 -0.69 -6.00
N THR A 43 2.83 -1.87 -5.89
CA THR A 43 2.22 -3.13 -6.30
C THR A 43 1.51 -3.75 -5.10
N LYS A 44 0.17 -3.67 -5.06
CA LYS A 44 -0.65 -4.35 -4.06
C LYS A 44 -0.56 -5.86 -4.26
N LEU A 45 -0.21 -6.58 -3.19
CA LEU A 45 -0.13 -8.04 -3.17
C LEU A 45 -1.42 -8.66 -2.65
N SER A 46 -1.97 -8.09 -1.56
CA SER A 46 -3.18 -8.60 -0.91
C SER A 46 -3.80 -7.55 0.02
N HIS A 47 -4.88 -7.92 0.69
CA HIS A 47 -5.55 -7.15 1.73
C HIS A 47 -5.84 -8.07 2.94
N ILE A 48 -5.68 -7.54 4.15
CA ILE A 48 -6.03 -8.25 5.39
C ILE A 48 -7.53 -8.16 5.60
N GLU A 49 -8.20 -9.31 5.58
CA GLU A 49 -9.64 -9.40 5.85
C GLU A 49 -9.91 -9.68 7.34
N GLY A 50 -11.12 -9.34 7.80
CA GLY A 50 -11.60 -9.72 9.13
C GLY A 50 -11.15 -8.82 10.28
N PHE A 51 -10.55 -7.67 9.99
CA PHE A 51 -10.22 -6.63 10.97
C PHE A 51 -10.74 -5.27 10.51
N SER A 52 -11.20 -4.46 11.47
CA SER A 52 -11.46 -3.04 11.26
C SER A 52 -10.16 -2.22 11.24
N THR A 53 -10.22 -1.00 10.71
CA THR A 53 -9.10 -0.05 10.73
C THR A 53 -8.57 0.21 12.14
N ASP A 54 -9.46 0.34 13.12
CA ASP A 54 -9.08 0.60 14.51
C ASP A 54 -8.37 -0.61 15.13
N GLU A 55 -8.84 -1.83 14.84
CA GLU A 55 -8.19 -3.06 15.29
C GLU A 55 -6.81 -3.23 14.65
N LEU A 56 -6.69 -3.00 13.34
CA LEU A 56 -5.40 -3.01 12.64
C LEU A 56 -4.43 -2.00 13.23
N THR A 57 -4.90 -0.78 13.49
CA THR A 57 -4.09 0.27 14.11
C THR A 57 -3.65 -0.15 15.51
N ALA A 58 -4.55 -0.65 16.34
CA ALA A 58 -4.22 -1.09 17.69
C ALA A 58 -3.23 -2.28 17.72
N LEU A 59 -3.27 -3.15 16.71
CA LEU A 59 -2.37 -4.30 16.59
C LEU A 59 -0.98 -3.90 16.07
N LEU A 60 -0.92 -3.04 15.05
CA LEU A 60 0.30 -2.70 14.32
C LEU A 60 1.02 -1.45 14.85
N ASN A 61 0.30 -0.53 15.50
CA ASN A 61 0.88 0.68 16.12
C ASN A 61 1.49 0.37 17.49
N LYS A 62 2.44 -0.56 17.52
CA LYS A 62 3.20 -0.99 18.71
C LYS A 62 4.69 -1.04 18.40
N ASP A 63 5.52 -1.07 19.44
CA ASP A 63 6.98 -1.17 19.30
C ASP A 63 7.42 -2.42 18.52
N ILE A 64 6.71 -3.53 18.72
CA ILE A 64 6.99 -4.82 18.07
C ILE A 64 5.67 -5.47 17.67
N ALA A 65 5.58 -5.89 16.41
CA ALA A 65 4.56 -6.78 15.88
C ALA A 65 5.24 -7.99 15.22
N VAL A 66 4.66 -9.18 15.38
CA VAL A 66 5.14 -10.42 14.76
C VAL A 66 4.13 -10.86 13.71
N ILE A 67 4.61 -11.10 12.49
CA ILE A 67 3.81 -11.58 11.37
C ILE A 67 4.25 -13.00 11.06
N GLU A 68 3.32 -13.95 11.14
CA GLU A 68 3.54 -15.34 10.75
C GLU A 68 2.79 -15.61 9.44
N ILE A 69 3.53 -15.96 8.39
CA ILE A 69 2.94 -16.38 7.11
C ILE A 69 2.88 -17.90 7.13
N LYS A 70 1.67 -18.45 7.18
CA LYS A 70 1.46 -19.89 7.11
C LYS A 70 1.35 -20.30 5.65
N ASN A 71 2.25 -21.18 5.23
CA ASN A 71 2.05 -21.93 4.00
C ASN A 71 1.04 -23.05 4.30
N GLY A 72 0.00 -23.14 3.48
CA GLY A 72 -0.98 -24.23 3.54
C GLY A 72 -0.34 -25.59 3.27
#